data_AF-A0A3B9TR52-F1
#
_entry.id   AF-A0A3B9TR52-F1
#
_cell.length_a   1.000
_cell.length_b   1.000
_cell.length_c   1.000
_cell.angle_alpha   90.00
_cell.angle_beta   90.00
_cell.angle_gamma   90.00
#
_symmetry.space_group_name_H-M   'P 1'
#
loop_
_entity.id
_entity.type
_entity.pdbx_description
1 polymer ?
#
loop_
_entity_poly.entity_id
_entity_poly.type
_entity_poly.pdbx_seq_one_letter_code
_entity_poly.pdbx_strand_id
1 'polypeptide(L)'
;MGYYVKLEDTLQKIVYPYRVKLKNEFEETATMYIREGPIRRLYAKVEPEKNFRVVPSVGAEYYMWAGAGAKSFLAFMSGPERDKLISEAERLIPKTILDRKTLDEAIMLVRKRGYALSLDEYSEGFSSIAGPVVNDRDEALCTIAVTGPSTRFSEDKLSEIGERIKEYCVELSRLFGWPGPFDGEKWVFPFLFSKKPQKCLRYRPTIINGFCKRHRGDINKG
;
A
#
# COMPACT_ATOMS: atom_id res chain seq x y z
N MET A 1 -14.31 20.14 -7.73
CA MET A 1 -13.05 19.82 -8.44
C MET A 1 -11.78 20.31 -7.74
N GLY A 2 -11.73 21.52 -7.15
CA GLY A 2 -10.48 22.11 -6.63
C GLY A 2 -9.85 21.50 -5.35
N TYR A 3 -10.57 20.72 -4.55
CA TYR A 3 -10.02 20.07 -3.34
C TYR A 3 -9.26 18.78 -3.67
N TYR A 4 -9.75 17.98 -4.61
CA TYR A 4 -9.09 16.73 -5.04
C TYR A 4 -7.74 17.01 -5.71
N VAL A 5 -7.68 18.01 -6.60
CA VAL A 5 -6.42 18.44 -7.24
C VAL A 5 -5.36 18.88 -6.23
N LYS A 6 -5.76 19.53 -5.12
CA LYS A 6 -4.83 19.96 -4.05
C LYS A 6 -4.29 18.79 -3.23
N LEU A 7 -5.13 17.77 -2.98
CA LEU A 7 -4.73 16.59 -2.24
C LEU A 7 -3.72 15.77 -3.04
N GLU A 8 -3.93 15.61 -4.34
CA GLU A 8 -3.03 14.89 -5.23
C GLU A 8 -1.66 15.58 -5.36
N ASP A 9 -1.63 16.91 -5.47
CA ASP A 9 -0.38 17.69 -5.50
C ASP A 9 0.41 17.58 -4.17
N THR A 10 -0.29 17.61 -3.04
CA THR A 10 0.32 17.39 -1.72
C THR A 10 0.87 15.97 -1.59
N LEU A 11 0.07 14.97 -1.98
CA LEU A 11 0.45 13.57 -1.97
C LEU A 11 1.71 13.34 -2.81
N GLN A 12 1.74 13.90 -4.02
CA GLN A 12 2.87 13.83 -4.92
C GLN A 12 4.14 14.44 -4.34
N LYS A 13 4.05 15.61 -3.70
CA LYS A 13 5.20 16.26 -3.05
C LYS A 13 5.78 15.41 -1.91
N ILE A 14 4.91 14.77 -1.12
CA ILE A 14 5.30 13.86 -0.04
C ILE A 14 5.93 12.57 -0.58
N VAL A 15 5.38 12.01 -1.66
CA VAL A 15 5.83 10.75 -2.26
C VAL A 15 7.09 10.92 -3.14
N TYR A 16 7.33 12.12 -3.69
CA TYR A 16 8.44 12.36 -4.62
C TYR A 16 9.82 11.94 -4.09
N PRO A 17 10.25 12.30 -2.85
CA PRO A 17 11.53 11.87 -2.30
C PRO A 17 11.69 10.35 -2.27
N TYR A 18 10.62 9.62 -1.96
CA TYR A 18 10.63 8.15 -1.93
C TYR A 18 10.82 7.55 -3.32
N ARG A 19 10.19 8.13 -4.35
CA ARG A 19 10.41 7.69 -5.74
C ARG A 19 11.83 7.98 -6.22
N VAL A 20 12.42 9.11 -5.81
CA VAL A 20 13.84 9.40 -6.09
C VAL A 20 14.75 8.36 -5.44
N LYS A 21 14.51 8.01 -4.17
CA LYS A 21 15.26 6.94 -3.48
C LYS A 21 15.13 5.60 -4.20
N LEU A 22 13.91 5.15 -4.52
CA LEU A 22 13.67 3.92 -5.27
C LEU A 22 14.39 3.90 -6.62
N LYS A 23 14.32 5.00 -7.38
CA LYS A 23 15.03 5.13 -8.66
C LYS A 23 16.54 5.04 -8.46
N ASN A 24 17.11 5.69 -7.44
CA ASN A 24 18.55 5.69 -7.22
C ASN A 24 19.06 4.34 -6.69
N GLU A 25 18.27 3.64 -5.87
CA GLU A 25 18.63 2.34 -5.30
C GLU A 25 18.56 1.21 -6.33
N PHE A 26 17.53 1.21 -7.19
CA PHE A 26 17.27 0.11 -8.12
C PHE A 26 17.56 0.44 -9.57
N GLU A 27 17.84 1.70 -9.87
CA GLU A 27 18.11 2.19 -11.23
C GLU A 27 17.04 1.78 -12.25
N GLU A 28 15.79 1.75 -11.81
CA GLU A 28 14.59 1.48 -12.60
C GLU A 28 13.59 2.62 -12.44
N THR A 29 12.56 2.64 -13.29
CA THR A 29 11.57 3.73 -13.25
C THR A 29 10.69 3.61 -12.01
N ALA A 30 10.75 4.61 -11.14
CA ALA A 30 9.88 4.71 -9.98
C ALA A 30 8.60 5.48 -10.33
N THR A 31 7.45 4.85 -10.19
CA THR A 31 6.13 5.35 -10.62
C THR A 31 5.19 5.56 -9.43
N MET A 32 4.23 6.46 -9.61
CA MET A 32 3.09 6.65 -8.72
C MET A 32 1.81 6.60 -9.54
N TYR A 33 0.86 5.77 -9.11
CA TYR A 33 -0.47 5.68 -9.69
C TYR A 33 -1.52 6.19 -8.71
N ILE A 34 -2.56 6.81 -9.25
CA ILE A 34 -3.79 7.15 -8.52
C ILE A 34 -4.94 6.40 -9.19
N ARG A 35 -5.92 5.98 -8.40
CA ARG A 35 -7.12 5.30 -8.89
C ARG A 35 -8.21 6.33 -9.21
N GLU A 36 -8.83 6.19 -10.37
CA GLU A 36 -9.98 6.97 -10.81
C GLU A 36 -11.07 6.02 -11.30
N GLY A 37 -12.09 5.77 -10.47
CA GLY A 37 -13.17 4.84 -10.82
C GLY A 37 -12.66 3.42 -11.14
N PRO A 38 -12.85 2.90 -12.36
CA PRO A 38 -12.41 1.56 -12.76
C PRO A 38 -10.98 1.48 -13.31
N ILE A 39 -10.26 2.60 -13.39
CA ILE A 39 -8.88 2.65 -13.89
C ILE A 39 -7.90 3.14 -12.83
N ARG A 40 -6.61 2.88 -13.07
CA ARG A 40 -5.51 3.57 -12.42
C ARG A 40 -4.76 4.41 -13.43
N ARG A 41 -4.50 5.67 -13.10
CA ARG A 41 -3.74 6.61 -13.93
C ARG A 41 -2.32 6.73 -13.43
N LEU A 42 -1.34 6.73 -14.33
CA LEU A 42 0.02 7.10 -13.97
C LEU A 42 0.06 8.60 -13.65
N TYR A 43 0.19 8.93 -12.37
CA TYR A 43 0.20 10.33 -11.92
C TYR A 43 1.59 10.95 -12.04
N ALA A 44 2.62 10.18 -11.71
CA ALA A 44 3.99 10.67 -11.79
C ALA A 44 5.02 9.55 -11.93
N LYS A 45 6.22 9.92 -12.38
CA LYS A 45 7.38 9.02 -12.48
C LYS A 45 8.69 9.74 -12.16
N VAL A 46 9.72 8.96 -11.83
CA VAL A 46 11.13 9.36 -11.81
C VAL A 46 11.86 8.31 -12.64
N GLU A 47 12.55 8.75 -13.68
CA GLU A 47 13.22 7.87 -14.64
C GLU A 47 14.69 7.69 -14.27
N PRO A 48 15.29 6.50 -14.48
CA PRO A 48 16.73 6.31 -14.36
C PRO A 48 17.46 6.92 -15.56
N GLU A 49 18.76 7.19 -15.41
CA GLU A 49 19.62 7.70 -16.49
C GLU A 49 19.96 6.64 -17.58
N LYS A 50 19.31 5.46 -17.57
CA LYS A 50 19.59 4.36 -18.51
C LYS A 50 18.99 4.60 -19.90
N ASN A 51 19.72 4.17 -20.94
CA ASN A 51 19.26 4.22 -22.34
C ASN A 51 18.06 3.30 -22.59
N PHE A 52 18.10 2.06 -22.08
CA PHE A 52 17.00 1.10 -22.21
C PHE A 52 16.23 0.96 -20.89
N ARG A 53 15.05 1.58 -20.85
CA ARG A 53 14.20 1.68 -19.66
C ARG A 53 12.72 1.63 -20.04
N VAL A 54 11.90 1.16 -19.11
CA VAL A 54 10.43 1.16 -19.25
C VAL A 54 9.91 2.47 -18.71
N VAL A 55 9.26 3.25 -19.57
CA VAL A 55 8.87 4.62 -19.25
C VAL A 55 7.41 4.81 -19.63
N PRO A 56 6.46 4.45 -18.74
CA PRO A 56 5.06 4.75 -18.97
C PRO A 56 4.85 6.28 -19.00
N SER A 57 3.84 6.72 -19.74
CA SER A 57 3.52 8.15 -19.91
C SER A 57 2.69 8.66 -18.76
N VAL A 58 3.02 9.85 -18.23
CA VAL A 58 2.15 10.51 -17.23
C VAL A 58 0.80 10.79 -17.87
N GLY A 59 -0.27 10.51 -17.13
CA GLY A 59 -1.64 10.59 -17.62
C GLY A 59 -2.16 9.30 -18.28
N ALA A 60 -1.30 8.32 -18.59
CA ALA A 60 -1.75 7.06 -19.16
C ALA A 60 -2.64 6.27 -18.19
N GLU A 61 -3.69 5.65 -18.73
CA GLU A 61 -4.67 4.86 -18.00
C GLU A 61 -4.33 3.38 -18.10
N TYR A 62 -4.55 2.67 -16.99
CA TYR A 62 -4.31 1.24 -16.89
C TYR A 62 -5.50 0.55 -16.21
N TYR A 63 -5.80 -0.65 -16.69
CA TYR A 63 -6.86 -1.47 -16.10
C TYR A 63 -6.55 -1.93 -14.68
N MET A 64 -7.62 -2.17 -13.91
CA MET A 64 -7.54 -2.52 -12.50
C MET A 64 -7.39 -4.02 -12.23
N TRP A 65 -7.52 -4.91 -13.22
CA TRP A 65 -7.37 -6.36 -13.04
C TRP A 65 -5.94 -6.89 -13.29
N ALA A 66 -5.04 -6.06 -13.84
CA ALA A 66 -3.70 -6.51 -14.24
C ALA A 66 -2.58 -5.56 -13.78
N GLY A 67 -1.47 -6.16 -13.36
CA GLY A 67 -0.26 -5.46 -12.94
C GLY A 67 -0.13 -5.25 -11.43
N ALA A 68 1.07 -4.84 -10.99
CA ALA A 68 1.36 -4.73 -9.55
C ALA A 68 0.55 -3.62 -8.89
N GLY A 69 0.48 -2.43 -9.49
CA GLY A 69 -0.31 -1.31 -8.94
C GLY A 69 -1.80 -1.65 -8.83
N ALA A 70 -2.35 -2.37 -9.81
CA ALA A 70 -3.72 -2.87 -9.76
C ALA A 70 -3.95 -3.77 -8.54
N LYS A 71 -3.12 -4.81 -8.37
CA LYS A 71 -3.17 -5.70 -7.20
C LYS A 71 -3.01 -4.95 -5.88
N SER A 72 -2.15 -3.93 -5.84
CA SER A 72 -1.97 -3.09 -4.65
C SER A 72 -3.21 -2.28 -4.29
N PHE A 73 -3.91 -1.69 -5.27
CA PHE A 73 -5.19 -1.04 -5.02
C PHE A 73 -6.28 -2.05 -4.64
N LEU A 74 -6.45 -3.13 -5.40
CA LEU A 74 -7.48 -4.16 -5.17
C LEU A 74 -7.37 -4.78 -3.77
N ALA A 75 -6.17 -4.86 -3.21
CA ALA A 75 -5.95 -5.32 -1.85
C ALA A 75 -6.62 -4.45 -0.80
N PHE A 76 -6.87 -3.16 -1.03
CA PHE A 76 -7.47 -2.24 -0.05
C PHE A 76 -8.89 -1.82 -0.42
N MET A 77 -9.49 -2.51 -1.40
CA MET A 77 -10.87 -2.28 -1.80
C MET A 77 -11.88 -3.13 -1.02
N SER A 78 -13.12 -2.67 -1.01
CA SER A 78 -14.26 -3.48 -0.59
C SER A 78 -14.46 -4.67 -1.54
N GLY A 79 -14.94 -5.80 -1.00
CA GLY A 79 -15.22 -7.01 -1.78
C GLY A 79 -16.11 -6.76 -3.01
N PRO A 80 -17.31 -6.15 -2.86
CA PRO A 80 -18.22 -5.95 -3.99
C PRO A 80 -17.64 -5.07 -5.11
N GLU A 81 -16.96 -3.99 -4.76
CA GLU A 81 -16.36 -3.09 -5.76
C GLU A 81 -15.19 -3.76 -6.48
N ARG A 82 -14.33 -4.46 -5.72
CA ARG A 82 -13.22 -5.25 -6.27
C ARG A 82 -13.73 -6.34 -7.21
N ASP A 83 -14.76 -7.07 -6.79
CA ASP A 83 -15.31 -8.19 -7.55
C ASP A 83 -15.93 -7.72 -8.87
N LYS A 84 -16.58 -6.54 -8.86
CA LYS A 84 -17.06 -5.88 -10.08
C LYS A 84 -15.92 -5.60 -11.05
N LEU A 85 -14.83 -4.97 -10.61
CA LEU A 85 -13.69 -4.66 -11.50
C LEU A 85 -13.02 -5.92 -12.04
N ILE A 86 -12.89 -6.96 -11.23
CA ILE A 86 -12.30 -8.23 -11.65
C ILE A 86 -13.22 -8.96 -12.64
N SER A 87 -14.55 -8.80 -12.53
CA SER A 87 -15.49 -9.43 -13.47
C SER A 87 -15.38 -8.89 -14.90
N GLU A 88 -14.81 -7.70 -15.08
CA GLU A 88 -14.53 -7.08 -16.38
C GLU A 88 -13.18 -7.53 -16.97
N ALA A 89 -12.45 -8.42 -16.27
CA ALA A 89 -11.10 -8.80 -16.66
C ALA A 89 -11.06 -9.53 -18.00
N GLU A 90 -10.27 -8.98 -18.92
CA GLU A 90 -9.94 -9.60 -20.20
C GLU A 90 -8.42 -9.82 -20.33
N ARG A 91 -8.07 -10.75 -21.24
CA ARG A 91 -6.69 -11.09 -21.54
C ARG A 91 -6.01 -9.92 -22.23
N LEU A 92 -5.04 -9.29 -21.58
CA LEU A 92 -4.20 -8.25 -22.21
C LEU A 92 -3.05 -8.89 -22.98
N ILE A 93 -2.42 -9.90 -22.37
CA ILE A 93 -1.32 -10.70 -22.92
C ILE A 93 -1.43 -12.16 -22.46
N PRO A 94 -0.67 -13.11 -23.03
CA PRO A 94 -0.77 -14.52 -22.66
C PRO A 94 -0.54 -14.82 -21.18
N LYS A 95 0.28 -14.01 -20.50
CA LYS A 95 0.60 -14.13 -19.07
C LYS A 95 -0.34 -13.34 -18.13
N THR A 96 -1.35 -12.63 -18.66
CA THR A 96 -2.35 -11.95 -17.81
C THR A 96 -3.07 -12.97 -16.93
N ILE A 97 -3.11 -12.71 -15.62
CA ILE A 97 -3.80 -13.54 -14.64
C ILE A 97 -5.32 -13.32 -14.77
N LEU A 98 -6.03 -14.32 -15.28
CA LEU A 98 -7.51 -14.31 -15.37
C LEU A 98 -8.16 -15.32 -14.43
N ASP A 99 -7.39 -16.29 -13.91
CA ASP A 99 -7.89 -17.21 -12.92
C ASP A 99 -8.19 -16.45 -11.63
N ARG A 100 -9.46 -16.51 -11.21
CA ARG A 100 -9.96 -15.72 -10.09
C ARG A 100 -9.25 -16.07 -8.80
N LYS A 101 -9.02 -17.37 -8.56
CA LYS A 101 -8.36 -17.85 -7.34
C LYS A 101 -6.92 -17.35 -7.26
N THR A 102 -6.18 -17.45 -8.37
CA THR A 102 -4.80 -16.96 -8.48
C THR A 102 -4.72 -15.45 -8.23
N LEU A 103 -5.65 -14.68 -8.80
CA LEU A 103 -5.69 -13.23 -8.57
C LEU A 103 -6.03 -12.89 -7.11
N ASP A 104 -7.01 -13.56 -6.51
CA ASP A 104 -7.37 -13.37 -5.10
C ASP A 104 -6.20 -13.71 -4.17
N GLU A 105 -5.46 -14.79 -4.44
CA GLU A 105 -4.23 -15.16 -3.72
C GLU A 105 -3.16 -14.08 -3.85
N ALA A 106 -2.92 -13.56 -5.05
CA ALA A 106 -1.97 -12.49 -5.29
C ALA A 106 -2.35 -11.20 -4.54
N ILE A 107 -3.65 -10.87 -4.49
CA ILE A 107 -4.19 -9.72 -3.75
C ILE A 107 -4.03 -9.92 -2.23
N MET A 108 -4.34 -11.11 -1.71
CA MET A 108 -4.15 -11.42 -0.29
C MET A 108 -2.68 -11.33 0.12
N LEU A 109 -1.76 -11.77 -0.74
CA LEU A 109 -0.33 -11.64 -0.49
C LEU A 109 0.09 -10.18 -0.32
N VAL A 110 -0.52 -9.22 -1.05
CA VAL A 110 -0.22 -7.79 -0.85
C VAL A 110 -0.48 -7.37 0.60
N ARG A 111 -1.62 -7.75 1.19
CA ARG A 111 -1.91 -7.42 2.60
C ARG A 111 -0.91 -8.07 3.56
N LYS A 112 -0.45 -9.28 3.24
CA LYS A 112 0.48 -10.05 4.07
C LYS A 112 1.90 -9.48 4.05
N ARG A 113 2.43 -9.17 2.87
CA ARG A 113 3.84 -8.77 2.68
C ARG A 113 4.05 -7.29 2.35
N GLY A 114 2.98 -6.53 2.15
CA GLY A 114 3.04 -5.09 1.88
C GLY A 114 3.33 -4.69 0.43
N TYR A 115 3.50 -5.64 -0.50
CA TYR A 115 3.73 -5.34 -1.91
C TYR A 115 3.14 -6.40 -2.86
N ALA A 116 2.80 -5.96 -4.07
CA ALA A 116 2.41 -6.76 -5.21
C ALA A 116 3.58 -6.96 -6.16
N LEU A 117 3.61 -8.11 -6.83
CA LEU A 117 4.48 -8.40 -7.96
C LEU A 117 3.65 -8.47 -9.22
N SER A 118 4.20 -8.08 -10.36
CA SER A 118 3.64 -8.32 -11.68
C SER A 118 4.77 -8.66 -12.62
N LEU A 119 4.79 -9.91 -13.09
CA LEU A 119 5.84 -10.43 -13.95
C LEU A 119 5.27 -10.69 -15.35
N ASP A 120 5.51 -9.76 -16.28
CA ASP A 120 4.94 -9.81 -17.63
C ASP A 120 3.41 -10.01 -17.63
N GLU A 121 2.65 -9.25 -16.82
CA GLU A 121 1.18 -9.46 -16.72
C GLU A 121 0.35 -8.47 -17.54
N TYR A 122 0.86 -7.25 -17.73
CA TYR A 122 0.19 -6.17 -18.45
C TYR A 122 0.75 -5.97 -19.85
N SER A 123 2.06 -6.14 -20.01
CA SER A 123 2.78 -6.02 -21.28
C SER A 123 3.98 -6.95 -21.24
N GLU A 124 4.26 -7.60 -22.36
CA GLU A 124 5.37 -8.55 -22.47
C GLU A 124 6.71 -7.85 -22.27
N GLY A 125 7.61 -8.50 -21.54
CA GLY A 125 8.95 -7.99 -21.26
C GLY A 125 9.01 -6.94 -20.15
N PHE A 126 7.89 -6.59 -19.52
CA PHE A 126 7.84 -5.58 -18.44
C PHE A 126 7.33 -6.16 -17.13
N SER A 127 8.08 -5.88 -16.07
CA SER A 127 7.77 -6.28 -14.70
C SER A 127 7.67 -5.07 -13.78
N SER A 128 6.87 -5.22 -12.73
CA SER A 128 6.73 -4.20 -11.70
C SER A 128 6.54 -4.80 -10.32
N ILE A 129 7.05 -4.10 -9.31
CA ILE A 129 6.73 -4.31 -7.91
C ILE A 129 6.04 -3.04 -7.41
N ALA A 130 4.93 -3.15 -6.70
CA ALA A 130 4.17 -2.00 -6.23
C ALA A 130 3.68 -2.18 -4.80
N GLY A 131 3.60 -1.09 -4.05
CA GLY A 131 3.04 -1.06 -2.71
C GLY A 131 1.97 0.03 -2.58
N PRO A 132 0.97 -0.16 -1.70
CA PRO A 132 -0.08 0.82 -1.45
C PRO A 132 0.33 1.83 -0.37
N VAL A 133 0.05 3.10 -0.61
CA VAL A 133 0.06 4.14 0.43
C VAL A 133 -1.38 4.30 0.91
N VAL A 134 -1.62 4.02 2.19
CA VAL A 134 -2.96 3.94 2.77
C VAL A 134 -3.19 5.01 3.83
N ASN A 135 -4.45 5.41 4.01
CA ASN A 135 -4.84 6.34 5.07
C ASN A 135 -5.27 5.62 6.36
N ASP A 136 -5.74 6.41 7.33
CA ASP A 136 -6.34 5.98 8.60
C ASP A 136 -7.61 5.11 8.48
N ARG A 137 -8.17 4.95 7.28
CA ARG A 137 -9.38 4.16 6.99
C ARG A 137 -9.10 2.91 6.15
N ASP A 138 -7.83 2.52 6.02
CA ASP A 138 -7.38 1.42 5.15
C ASP A 138 -7.76 1.63 3.67
N GLU A 139 -7.87 2.88 3.22
CA GLU A 139 -8.09 3.22 1.80
C GLU A 139 -6.74 3.51 1.13
N ALA A 140 -6.45 2.85 0.01
CA ALA A 140 -5.26 3.13 -0.78
C ALA A 140 -5.39 4.46 -1.54
N LEU A 141 -4.65 5.48 -1.08
CA LEU A 141 -4.60 6.82 -1.66
C LEU A 141 -3.85 6.82 -3.00
N CYS A 142 -2.74 6.08 -3.06
CA CYS A 142 -1.96 5.86 -4.27
C CYS A 142 -1.19 4.55 -4.17
N THR A 143 -0.52 4.19 -5.25
CA THR A 143 0.50 3.12 -5.21
C THR A 143 1.81 3.66 -5.73
N ILE A 144 2.91 3.32 -5.07
CA ILE A 144 4.26 3.53 -5.59
C ILE A 144 4.80 2.21 -6.14
N ALA A 145 5.54 2.28 -7.24
CA ALA A 145 6.05 1.08 -7.89
C ALA A 145 7.42 1.29 -8.52
N VAL A 146 8.19 0.22 -8.61
CA VAL A 146 9.40 0.14 -9.42
C VAL A 146 9.06 -0.71 -10.65
N THR A 147 9.31 -0.16 -11.84
CA THR A 147 8.94 -0.77 -13.12
C THR A 147 10.14 -0.79 -14.05
N GLY A 148 10.38 -1.93 -14.68
CA GLY A 148 11.50 -2.12 -15.60
C GLY A 148 11.37 -3.38 -16.45
N PRO A 149 12.37 -3.68 -17.29
CA PRO A 149 12.41 -4.89 -18.10
C PRO A 149 12.47 -6.14 -17.24
N SER A 150 11.64 -7.13 -17.55
CA SER A 150 11.53 -8.38 -16.79
C SER A 150 12.86 -9.12 -16.65
N THR A 151 13.77 -8.98 -17.62
CA THR A 151 15.11 -9.58 -17.58
C THR A 151 15.99 -9.08 -16.44
N ARG A 152 15.67 -7.95 -15.80
CA ARG A 152 16.42 -7.38 -14.67
C ARG A 152 15.80 -7.69 -13.30
N PHE A 153 14.68 -8.42 -13.29
CA PHE A 153 13.87 -8.67 -12.10
C PHE A 153 14.05 -10.13 -11.65
N SER A 154 15.28 -10.49 -11.27
CA SER A 154 15.59 -11.80 -10.66
C SER A 154 14.89 -11.95 -9.30
N GLU A 155 14.72 -13.18 -8.80
CA GLU A 155 14.06 -13.43 -7.51
C GLU A 155 14.65 -12.60 -6.35
N ASP A 156 15.98 -12.53 -6.26
CA ASP A 156 16.66 -11.72 -5.26
C ASP A 156 16.31 -10.23 -5.38
N LYS A 157 16.31 -9.70 -6.62
CA LYS A 157 15.94 -8.30 -6.88
C LYS A 157 14.47 -8.03 -6.59
N LEU A 158 13.57 -8.98 -6.91
CA LEU A 158 12.15 -8.87 -6.58
C LEU A 158 11.94 -8.76 -5.07
N SER A 159 12.67 -9.56 -4.29
CA SER A 159 12.63 -9.54 -2.83
C SER A 159 13.15 -8.20 -2.28
N GLU A 160 14.33 -7.76 -2.73
CA GLU A 160 14.96 -6.51 -2.31
C GLU A 160 14.07 -5.28 -2.60
N ILE A 161 13.54 -5.20 -3.82
CA ILE A 161 12.62 -4.12 -4.22
C ILE A 161 11.34 -4.17 -3.41
N GLY A 162 10.78 -5.36 -3.20
CA GLY A 162 9.55 -5.56 -2.43
C GLY A 162 9.67 -5.09 -0.98
N GLU A 163 10.76 -5.48 -0.31
CA GLU A 163 11.03 -5.07 1.07
C GLU A 163 11.19 -3.54 1.18
N ARG A 164 11.93 -2.93 0.25
CA ARG A 164 12.08 -1.47 0.22
C ARG A 164 10.77 -0.74 -0.03
N ILE A 165 9.96 -1.24 -0.97
CA ILE A 165 8.62 -0.69 -1.24
C ILE A 165 7.74 -0.79 -0.01
N LYS A 166 7.74 -1.93 0.70
CA LYS A 166 6.98 -2.11 1.94
C LYS A 166 7.38 -1.08 2.98
N GLU A 167 8.67 -0.91 3.25
CA GLU A 167 9.19 0.07 4.21
C GLU A 167 8.68 1.48 3.89
N TYR A 168 8.85 1.92 2.64
CA TYR A 168 8.44 3.25 2.20
C TYR A 168 6.92 3.44 2.21
N CYS A 169 6.15 2.41 1.86
CA CYS A 169 4.69 2.46 1.96
C CYS A 169 4.22 2.57 3.40
N VAL A 170 4.86 1.87 4.35
CA VAL A 170 4.54 1.96 5.78
C VAL A 170 4.84 3.37 6.31
N GLU A 171 6.01 3.93 5.99
CA GLU A 171 6.37 5.30 6.37
C GLU A 171 5.38 6.33 5.81
N LEU A 172 5.12 6.27 4.50
CA LEU A 172 4.17 7.17 3.83
C LEU A 172 2.77 7.04 4.43
N SER A 173 2.29 5.82 4.66
CA SER A 173 0.95 5.58 5.21
C SER A 173 0.81 6.15 6.62
N ARG A 174 1.86 6.08 7.46
CA ARG A 174 1.87 6.71 8.79
C ARG A 174 1.73 8.23 8.72
N LEU A 175 2.31 8.87 7.70
CA LEU A 175 2.12 10.31 7.46
C LEU A 175 0.66 10.65 7.11
N PHE A 176 -0.08 9.70 6.56
CA PHE A 176 -1.52 9.82 6.26
C PHE A 176 -2.42 9.22 7.35
N GLY A 177 -1.90 9.05 8.56
CA GLY A 177 -2.69 8.64 9.74
C GLY A 177 -2.92 7.14 9.87
N TRP A 178 -2.34 6.31 9.00
CA TRP A 178 -2.45 4.87 9.15
C TRP A 178 -1.78 4.40 10.45
N PRO A 179 -2.50 3.69 11.34
CA PRO A 179 -2.03 3.37 12.70
C PRO A 179 -0.87 2.37 12.75
N GLY A 180 -0.48 1.81 11.60
CA GLY A 180 0.50 0.73 11.51
C GLY A 180 -0.16 -0.65 11.67
N PRO A 181 0.63 -1.72 11.51
CA PRO A 181 0.15 -3.05 11.85
C PRO A 181 -0.15 -3.08 13.35
N PHE A 182 -1.41 -3.32 13.71
CA PHE A 182 -1.73 -3.71 15.07
C PHE A 182 -1.01 -5.06 15.32
N ASP A 183 -0.32 -5.13 16.46
CA ASP A 183 0.00 -6.34 17.22
C ASP A 183 0.55 -7.59 16.51
N GLY A 184 1.84 -7.58 16.14
CA GLY A 184 2.74 -8.73 16.33
C GLY A 184 2.48 -10.05 15.57
N GLU A 185 1.36 -10.20 14.88
CA GLU A 185 1.07 -11.34 14.02
C GLU A 185 1.27 -10.92 12.56
N LYS A 186 2.42 -11.27 11.97
CA LYS A 186 2.74 -11.51 10.54
C LYS A 186 1.93 -10.81 9.41
N TRP A 187 1.26 -9.70 9.66
CA TRP A 187 0.38 -8.98 8.76
C TRP A 187 0.78 -7.52 8.80
N VAL A 188 1.04 -6.95 7.63
CA VAL A 188 1.37 -5.53 7.55
C VAL A 188 0.08 -4.70 7.67
N PHE A 189 -1.09 -5.20 7.23
CA PHE A 189 -2.35 -4.45 7.23
C PHE A 189 -3.54 -5.27 7.78
N PRO A 190 -4.33 -4.73 8.72
CA PRO A 190 -5.41 -5.49 9.37
C PRO A 190 -6.53 -5.84 8.38
N PHE A 191 -7.07 -7.04 8.54
CA PHE A 191 -8.19 -7.54 7.74
C PHE A 191 -9.51 -7.01 8.32
N LEU A 192 -10.17 -6.06 7.63
CA LEU A 192 -11.57 -5.73 7.90
C LEU A 192 -12.51 -6.78 7.28
N PHE A 193 -12.81 -7.84 8.05
CA PHE A 193 -14.09 -8.53 7.89
C PHE A 193 -15.12 -7.69 8.64
N SER A 194 -16.15 -7.24 7.92
CA SER A 194 -17.37 -6.67 8.50
C SER A 194 -17.81 -7.48 9.71
N LYS A 195 -17.68 -6.88 10.91
CA LYS A 195 -18.18 -7.44 12.16
C LYS A 195 -19.71 -7.41 12.12
N LYS A 196 -20.35 -8.56 12.36
CA LYS A 196 -21.67 -8.61 13.02
C LYS A 196 -21.61 -7.73 14.30
N PRO A 197 -22.71 -7.07 14.71
CA PRO A 197 -22.66 -6.04 15.73
C PRO A 197 -22.28 -6.65 17.08
N GLN A 198 -21.08 -6.35 17.59
CA GLN A 198 -20.70 -6.68 18.96
C GLN A 198 -21.17 -5.58 19.90
N LYS A 199 -22.04 -5.98 20.83
CA LYS A 199 -22.53 -5.19 21.96
C LYS A 199 -21.36 -4.56 22.72
N CYS A 200 -21.50 -3.28 23.03
CA CYS A 200 -20.59 -2.53 23.88
C CYS A 200 -20.43 -3.22 25.24
N LEU A 201 -19.21 -3.62 25.60
CA LEU A 201 -18.84 -3.82 27.00
C LEU A 201 -18.13 -2.55 27.50
N ARG A 202 -18.73 -1.95 28.53
CA ARG A 202 -18.20 -0.81 29.27
C ARG A 202 -16.91 -1.22 30.00
N TYR A 203 -15.87 -0.41 29.85
CA TYR A 203 -14.65 -0.48 30.65
C TYR A 203 -14.91 0.17 32.03
N ARG A 204 -14.59 -0.53 33.13
CA ARG A 204 -14.43 0.06 34.48
C ARG A 204 -12.93 0.08 34.80
N PRO A 205 -12.32 1.22 35.18
CA PRO A 205 -10.94 1.22 35.64
C PRO A 205 -10.85 0.83 37.12
N THR A 206 -9.99 -0.14 37.43
CA THR A 206 -9.59 -0.47 38.80
C THR A 206 -8.37 0.39 39.15
N ILE A 207 -8.52 1.27 40.15
CA ILE A 207 -7.43 2.09 40.70
C ILE A 207 -6.53 1.20 41.57
N ILE A 208 -5.24 1.19 41.25
CA ILE A 208 -4.16 0.64 42.07
C ILE A 208 -3.65 1.80 42.94
N ASN A 209 -3.83 1.74 44.26
CA ASN A 209 -3.22 2.70 45.19
C ASN A 209 -2.21 2.00 46.09
N GLY A 210 -0.93 2.29 45.86
CA GLY A 210 0.18 2.00 46.77
C GLY A 210 0.67 3.29 47.45
N PHE A 211 0.70 3.24 48.79
CA PHE A 211 1.59 3.97 49.70
C PHE A 211 1.58 5.51 49.71
N CYS A 212 0.95 6.09 50.76
CA CYS A 212 1.30 7.40 51.30
C CYS A 212 2.05 7.23 52.64
N LYS A 213 3.16 7.95 52.81
CA LYS A 213 4.11 7.85 53.92
C LYS A 213 3.60 8.52 55.21
N ARG A 214 4.07 7.97 56.34
CA ARG A 214 3.91 8.49 57.71
C ARG A 214 4.64 9.82 57.90
N HIS A 215 4.03 10.76 58.61
CA HIS A 215 4.74 11.66 59.52
C HIS A 215 3.94 11.78 60.83
N ARG A 216 4.62 11.47 61.95
CA ARG A 216 4.16 11.72 63.32
C ARG A 216 4.38 13.19 63.66
N GLY A 217 3.49 13.73 64.48
CA GLY A 217 3.69 14.94 65.26
C GLY A 217 2.59 15.03 66.31
N ASP A 218 2.91 14.62 67.53
CA ASP A 218 2.13 14.86 68.75
C ASP A 218 1.86 16.36 68.95
N ILE A 219 0.80 16.70 69.71
CA ILE A 219 0.81 17.57 70.91
C ILE A 219 -0.64 17.86 71.36
N ASN A 220 -1.00 17.32 72.54
CA ASN A 220 -1.87 17.79 73.63
C ASN A 220 -3.13 18.68 73.45
N LYS A 221 -4.20 18.18 74.11
CA LYS A 221 -5.10 18.78 75.14
C LYS A 221 -5.89 20.06 74.83
N GLY A 222 -7.19 19.95 75.11
CA GLY A 222 -8.15 21.04 75.30
C GLY A 222 -9.57 20.51 75.22
#